data_AF-A0A8J6MH58-F1
#
_entry.id   AF-A0A8J6MH58-F1
#
_cell.length_a   1.000
_cell.length_b   1.000
_cell.length_c   1.000
_cell.angle_alpha   90.00
_cell.angle_beta   90.00
_cell.angle_gamma   90.00
#
_symmetry.space_group_name_H-M   'P 1'
#
loop_
_entity.id
_entity.type
_entity.pdbx_description
1 polymer ?
#
loop_
_entity_poly.entity_id
_entity_poly.type
_entity_poly.pdbx_seq_one_letter_code
_entity_poly.pdbx_strand_id
1 'polypeptide(L)' 'MEAEELHRAVAALPASQRQALLLAKLQERPLKEAAALSGMTVGALKVATHRAVAALRGRLGEQR' A
#
# COMPACT_ATOMS: atom_id res chain seq x y z
N MET A 1 6.43 7.37 -16.21
CA MET A 1 5.30 7.45 -15.28
C MET A 1 5.20 8.87 -14.76
N GLU A 2 4.12 9.56 -15.09
CA GLU A 2 3.86 10.91 -14.61
C GLU A 2 3.32 10.86 -13.18
N ALA A 3 3.58 11.88 -12.36
CA ALA A 3 3.16 11.91 -10.96
C ALA A 3 1.64 11.73 -10.79
N GLU A 4 0.85 12.28 -11.72
CA GLU A 4 -0.61 12.14 -11.77
C GLU A 4 -1.08 10.69 -11.97
N GLU A 5 -0.37 9.91 -12.78
CA GLU A 5 -0.68 8.50 -13.01
C GLU A 5 -0.48 7.67 -11.75
N LEU A 6 0.63 7.94 -11.02
CA LEU A 6 0.90 7.32 -9.74
C LEU A 6 -0.17 7.67 -8.69
N HIS A 7 -0.55 8.94 -8.59
CA HIS A 7 -1.60 9.38 -7.66
C HIS A 7 -2.94 8.70 -7.95
N ARG A 8 -3.36 8.60 -9.22
CA ARG A 8 -4.57 7.87 -9.60
C ARG A 8 -4.50 6.39 -9.26
N ALA A 9 -3.36 5.74 -9.51
CA ALA A 9 -3.17 4.33 -9.21
C ALA A 9 -3.24 4.06 -7.70
N VAL A 10 -2.61 4.91 -6.88
CA VAL A 10 -2.68 4.83 -5.41
C VAL A 10 -4.11 5.10 -4.93
N ALA A 11 -4.79 6.12 -5.45
CA ALA A 11 -6.16 6.46 -5.05
C ALA A 11 -7.16 5.31 -5.33
N ALA A 12 -6.93 4.53 -6.37
CA ALA A 12 -7.77 3.40 -6.76
C ALA A 12 -7.57 2.13 -5.91
N LEU A 13 -6.57 2.08 -5.03
CA LEU A 13 -6.42 0.98 -4.06
C LEU A 13 -7.53 1.06 -2.99
N PRO A 14 -8.00 -0.06 -2.43
CA PRO A 14 -8.85 -0.06 -1.24
C PRO A 14 -8.21 0.72 -0.08
N ALA A 15 -9.04 1.37 0.76
CA ALA A 15 -8.55 2.22 1.85
C ALA A 15 -7.56 1.50 2.78
N SER A 16 -7.84 0.23 3.12
CA SER A 16 -6.95 -0.61 3.92
C SER A 16 -5.59 -0.84 3.26
N GLN A 17 -5.57 -1.04 1.94
CA GLN A 17 -4.33 -1.23 1.18
C GLN A 17 -3.53 0.07 1.07
N ARG A 18 -4.19 1.22 0.84
CA ARG A 18 -3.53 2.54 0.85
C ARG A 18 -2.89 2.84 2.19
N GLN A 19 -3.64 2.65 3.28
CA GLN A 19 -3.16 2.91 4.63
C GLN A 19 -2.00 1.99 5.02
N ALA A 20 -2.09 0.70 4.67
CA ALA A 20 -1.02 -0.26 4.89
C ALA A 20 0.26 0.11 4.10
N LEU A 21 0.11 0.49 2.83
CA LEU A 21 1.22 0.95 1.99
C LEU A 21 1.88 2.21 2.57
N LEU A 22 1.09 3.21 2.98
CA LEU A 22 1.59 4.43 3.61
C LEU A 22 2.42 4.12 4.85
N LEU A 23 1.84 3.39 5.81
CA LEU A 23 2.50 3.13 7.09
C LEU A 23 3.74 2.25 6.93
N ALA A 24 3.64 1.17 6.14
CA ALA A 24 4.68 0.15 6.08
C ALA A 24 5.78 0.40 5.03
N LYS A 25 5.51 1.19 3.98
CA LYS A 25 6.45 1.38 2.85
C LYS A 25 6.86 2.83 2.60
N LEU A 26 6.04 3.81 2.96
CA LEU A 26 6.39 5.22 2.81
C LEU A 26 6.91 5.82 4.11
N GLN A 27 6.26 5.52 5.23
CA GLN A 27 6.69 5.97 6.56
C GLN A 27 7.60 4.97 7.27
N GLU A 28 7.83 3.79 6.68
CA GLU A 28 8.70 2.73 7.19
C GLU A 28 8.47 2.38 8.67
N ARG A 29 7.22 2.48 9.12
CA ARG A 29 6.83 2.21 10.50
C ARG A 29 7.08 0.74 10.83
N PRO A 30 7.56 0.42 12.05
CA PRO A 30 7.61 -0.95 12.53
C PRO A 30 6.25 -1.63 12.40
N LEU A 31 6.22 -2.90 11.95
CA LEU A 31 4.97 -3.61 11.65
C LEU A 31 3.96 -3.64 12.81
N LYS A 32 4.45 -3.71 14.06
CA LYS A 32 3.60 -3.70 15.25
C LYS A 32 2.93 -2.33 15.46
N GLU A 33 3.67 -1.24 15.26
CA GLU A 33 3.16 0.13 15.37
C GLU A 33 2.18 0.44 14.23
N ALA A 34 2.54 0.10 13.00
CA ALA A 34 1.67 0.26 11.84
C ALA A 34 0.36 -0.53 11.98
N ALA A 35 0.41 -1.73 12.57
CA ALA A 35 -0.78 -2.55 12.84
C ALA A 35 -1.70 -1.86 13.85
N ALA A 36 -1.14 -1.32 14.94
CA ALA A 36 -1.90 -0.55 15.92
C ALA A 36 -2.53 0.71 15.31
N LEU A 37 -1.78 1.49 14.52
CA LEU A 37 -2.25 2.71 13.86
C LEU A 37 -3.34 2.46 12.81
N SER A 38 -3.32 1.29 12.17
CA SER A 38 -4.31 0.92 11.14
C SER A 38 -5.52 0.15 11.67
N GLY A 39 -5.52 -0.22 12.95
CA GLY A 39 -6.52 -1.12 13.53
C GLY A 39 -6.48 -2.55 12.97
N MET A 40 -5.42 -2.92 12.25
CA MET A 40 -5.25 -4.24 11.66
C MET A 40 -4.44 -5.15 12.58
N THR A 41 -4.60 -6.46 12.44
CA THR A 41 -3.59 -7.39 12.94
C THR A 41 -2.30 -7.25 12.11
N VAL A 42 -1.15 -7.60 12.68
CA VAL A 42 0.13 -7.57 11.95
C VAL A 42 0.08 -8.45 10.69
N GLY A 43 -0.61 -9.59 10.74
CA GLY A 43 -0.81 -10.46 9.58
C GLY A 43 -1.67 -9.79 8.49
N ALA A 44 -2.79 -9.18 8.88
CA ALA A 44 -3.65 -8.45 7.95
C ALA A 44 -2.93 -7.26 7.30
N LEU A 45 -2.13 -6.51 8.07
CA LEU A 45 -1.31 -5.40 7.56
C LEU A 45 -0.31 -5.88 6.50
N LYS A 46 0.39 -7.00 6.74
CA LYS A 46 1.32 -7.58 5.76
C LYS A 46 0.60 -7.96 4.47
N VAL A 47 -0.56 -8.62 4.57
CA VAL A 47 -1.37 -9.01 3.41
C VAL A 47 -1.86 -7.79 2.64
N ALA A 48 -2.37 -6.78 3.35
CA ALA A 48 -2.83 -5.53 2.75
C ALA A 48 -1.69 -4.81 2.01
N THR A 49 -0.50 -4.74 2.62
CA THR A 49 0.71 -4.15 2.00
C THR A 49 1.13 -4.92 0.74
N HIS A 50 1.17 -6.26 0.81
CA HIS A 50 1.51 -7.08 -0.34
C HIS A 50 0.52 -6.89 -1.50
N ARG A 51 -0.79 -6.91 -1.20
CA ARG A 51 -1.85 -6.70 -2.20
C ARG A 51 -1.77 -5.30 -2.82
N ALA A 52 -1.47 -4.27 -2.01
CA ALA A 52 -1.27 -2.90 -2.51
C ALA A 52 -0.13 -2.85 -3.55
N VAL A 53 1.03 -3.41 -3.21
CA VAL A 53 2.20 -3.44 -4.11
C VAL A 53 1.93 -4.25 -5.37
N ALA A 54 1.28 -5.42 -5.25
CA ALA A 54 0.91 -6.25 -6.40
C ALA A 54 -0.06 -5.52 -7.35
N ALA A 55 -1.09 -4.86 -6.80
CA ALA A 55 -2.03 -4.08 -7.59
C ALA A 55 -1.38 -2.89 -8.30
N LEU A 56 -0.48 -2.17 -7.62
CA LEU A 56 0.27 -1.08 -8.25
C LEU A 56 1.22 -1.59 -9.34
N ARG A 57 1.90 -2.73 -9.13
CA ARG A 57 2.72 -3.36 -10.16
C ARG A 57 1.92 -3.80 -11.38
N GLY A 58 0.71 -4.35 -11.20
CA GLY A 58 -0.14 -4.69 -12.34
C GLY A 58 -0.55 -3.44 -13.15
N ARG A 59 -0.86 -2.33 -12.46
CA ARG A 59 -1.34 -1.11 -13.13
C ARG A 59 -0.23 -0.26 -13.75
N LEU A 60 0.94 -0.24 -13.13
CA LEU A 60 2.04 0.67 -13.49
C LEU A 60 3.24 -0.08 -14.10
N GLY A 61 3.34 -1.38 -13.84
CA GLY A 61 4.47 -2.23 -14.24
C GLY A 61 4.28 -2.98 -15.54
N GLU A 62 3.08 -2.95 -16.15
CA GLU A 62 2.86 -3.45 -17.52
C GLU A 62 3.47 -2.50 -18.60
N GLN A 63 4.12 -1.40 -18.20
CA GLN A 63 4.87 -0.49 -19.11
C GLN A 63 6.33 -0.93 -19.33
N ARG A 64 6.62 -2.23 -19.40
CA ARG A 64 7.96 -2.74 -19.72
C ARG A 64 7.92 -3.83 -20.78
#